data_AF-A0A529FQM6-F1
#
_entry.id   AF-A0A529FQM6-F1
#
_cell.length_a   1.000
_cell.length_b   1.000
_cell.length_c   1.000
_cell.angle_alpha   90.00
_cell.angle_beta   90.00
_cell.angle_gamma   90.00
#
_symmetry.space_group_name_H-M   'P 1'
#
loop_
_entity.id
_entity.type
_entity.pdbx_description
1 polymer ?
#
loop_
_entity_poly.entity_id
_entity_poly.type
_entity_poly.pdbx_seq_one_letter_code
_entity_poly.pdbx_strand_id
1 'polypeptide(L)'
;LKRLMELGMLTKADDPSHKQKAIYSLTEMAITLVPIMAHLGAWGRVWLPVSEELSIRAELLENGGPPLWERFMDELRHEHLGAPIDHEGPTVRATLQAGYEVVVARKAEAAAG
;
A
#
# COMPACT_ATOMS: atom_id res chain seq x y z
N LEU A 1 -11.23 -6.52 -11.92
CA LEU A 1 -11.42 -7.46 -10.79
C LEU A 1 -11.62 -8.91 -11.25
N LYS A 2 -12.54 -9.22 -12.18
CA LYS A 2 -12.77 -10.61 -12.67
C LYS A 2 -11.48 -11.36 -13.05
N ARG A 3 -10.61 -10.75 -13.87
CA ARG A 3 -9.31 -11.35 -14.25
C ARG A 3 -8.39 -11.62 -13.05
N LEU A 4 -8.36 -10.73 -12.06
CA LEU A 4 -7.54 -10.92 -10.86
C LEU A 4 -8.09 -12.06 -9.98
N MET A 5 -9.42 -12.23 -9.94
CA MET A 5 -10.04 -13.38 -9.27
C MET A 5 -9.76 -14.69 -10.02
N GLU A 6 -9.87 -14.69 -11.34
CA GLU A 6 -9.55 -15.86 -12.19
C GLU A 6 -8.09 -16.29 -12.05
N LEU A 7 -7.19 -15.32 -11.87
CA LEU A 7 -5.78 -15.58 -11.59
C LEU A 7 -5.51 -15.99 -10.12
N GLY A 8 -6.52 -15.95 -9.23
CA GLY A 8 -6.36 -16.27 -7.82
C GLY A 8 -5.69 -15.18 -6.98
N MET A 9 -5.59 -13.95 -7.48
CA MET A 9 -5.01 -12.81 -6.76
C MET A 9 -6.00 -12.17 -5.78
N LEU A 10 -7.29 -12.36 -6.00
CA LEU A 10 -8.37 -11.81 -5.17
C LEU A 10 -9.42 -12.87 -4.83
N THR A 11 -9.93 -12.81 -3.61
CA THR A 11 -11.17 -13.49 -3.20
C THR A 11 -12.32 -12.49 -3.11
N LYS A 12 -13.56 -13.01 -3.13
CA LYS A 12 -14.78 -12.21 -2.97
C LYS A 12 -15.65 -12.87 -1.90
N ALA A 13 -16.08 -12.11 -0.90
CA ALA A 13 -17.09 -12.50 0.08
C ALA A 13 -18.27 -11.52 0.04
N ASP A 14 -19.47 -12.01 0.35
CA ASP A 14 -20.62 -11.13 0.53
C ASP A 14 -20.52 -10.38 1.86
N ASP A 15 -20.89 -9.11 1.88
CA ASP A 15 -20.90 -8.31 3.11
C ASP A 15 -22.15 -8.64 3.95
N PRO A 16 -21.99 -9.19 5.17
CA PRO A 16 -23.13 -9.56 6.02
C PRO A 16 -23.97 -8.34 6.46
N SER A 17 -23.41 -7.12 6.41
CA SER A 17 -24.12 -5.88 6.74
C SER A 17 -24.98 -5.33 5.60
N HIS A 18 -24.63 -5.66 4.35
CA HIS A 18 -25.32 -5.15 3.16
C HIS A 18 -25.23 -6.14 2.00
N LYS A 19 -26.35 -6.77 1.64
CA LYS A 19 -26.46 -7.80 0.59
C LYS A 19 -26.00 -7.40 -0.83
N GLN A 20 -25.68 -6.13 -1.08
CA GLN A 20 -25.18 -5.63 -2.37
C GLN A 20 -23.68 -5.28 -2.34
N LYS A 21 -23.04 -5.26 -1.17
CA LYS A 21 -21.60 -5.02 -1.06
C LYS A 21 -20.87 -6.35 -1.06
N ALA A 22 -19.82 -6.41 -1.87
CA ALA A 22 -18.87 -7.50 -1.87
C ALA A 22 -17.54 -7.02 -1.31
N ILE A 23 -16.98 -7.77 -0.38
CA ILE A 23 -15.65 -7.55 0.16
C ILE A 23 -14.67 -8.30 -0.73
N TYR A 24 -13.70 -7.57 -1.28
CA TYR A 24 -12.61 -8.15 -2.05
C TYR A 24 -11.36 -8.16 -1.18
N SER A 25 -10.73 -9.32 -1.07
CA SER A 25 -9.51 -9.50 -0.28
C SER A 25 -8.35 -9.97 -1.14
N LEU A 26 -7.16 -9.49 -0.82
CA LEU A 26 -5.93 -10.01 -1.41
C LEU A 26 -5.70 -11.44 -0.95
N THR A 27 -5.18 -12.28 -1.85
CA THR A 27 -4.62 -13.58 -1.46
C THR A 27 -3.15 -13.43 -1.07
N GLU A 28 -2.59 -14.46 -0.43
CA GLU A 28 -1.15 -14.53 -0.14
C GLU A 28 -0.30 -14.33 -1.41
N MET A 29 -0.77 -14.84 -2.56
CA MET A 29 -0.10 -14.63 -3.84
C MET A 29 -0.02 -13.14 -4.24
N ALA A 30 -1.06 -12.36 -3.97
CA ALA A 30 -1.03 -10.94 -4.28
C ALA A 30 -0.23 -10.14 -3.25
N ILE A 31 -0.27 -10.54 -1.97
CA ILE A 31 0.48 -9.88 -0.89
C ILE A 31 1.98 -10.01 -1.11
N THR A 32 2.47 -11.18 -1.52
CA THR A 32 3.91 -11.41 -1.78
C THR A 32 4.49 -10.63 -2.96
N LEU A 33 3.66 -9.87 -3.71
CA LEU A 33 4.12 -8.94 -4.74
C LEU A 33 4.58 -7.58 -4.20
N VAL A 34 4.37 -7.28 -2.91
CA VAL A 34 4.77 -5.99 -2.31
C VAL A 34 6.21 -5.59 -2.63
N PRO A 35 7.24 -6.45 -2.49
CA PRO A 35 8.62 -6.10 -2.84
C PRO A 35 8.79 -5.69 -4.31
N ILE A 36 8.09 -6.36 -5.23
CA ILE A 36 8.14 -6.05 -6.67
C ILE A 36 7.52 -4.68 -6.93
N MET A 37 6.40 -4.38 -6.28
CA MET A 37 5.74 -3.07 -6.39
C MET A 37 6.61 -1.95 -5.81
N ALA A 38 7.32 -2.20 -4.70
CA ALA A 38 8.25 -1.24 -4.11
C ALA A 38 9.40 -0.91 -5.08
N HIS A 39 10.03 -1.93 -5.67
CA HIS A 39 11.07 -1.74 -6.67
C HIS A 39 10.58 -1.03 -7.93
N LEU A 40 9.38 -1.37 -8.42
CA LEU A 40 8.77 -0.68 -9.56
C LEU A 40 8.53 0.81 -9.26
N GLY A 41 8.07 1.12 -8.04
CA GLY A 41 7.89 2.48 -7.57
C GLY A 41 9.21 3.26 -7.49
N ALA A 42 10.25 2.65 -6.93
CA ALA A 42 11.59 3.24 -6.85
C ALA A 42 12.15 3.57 -8.24
N TRP A 43 12.06 2.61 -9.17
CA TRP A 43 12.44 2.84 -10.57
C TRP A 43 11.63 3.99 -11.19
N GLY A 44 10.30 3.97 -11.03
CA GLY A 44 9.42 5.00 -11.59
C GLY A 44 9.77 6.40 -11.09
N ARG A 45 10.16 6.53 -9.83
CA ARG A 45 10.58 7.80 -9.21
C ARG A 45 11.80 8.44 -9.87
N VAL A 46 12.70 7.61 -10.40
CA VAL A 46 13.94 8.05 -11.06
C VAL A 46 13.73 8.37 -12.54
N TRP A 47 12.87 7.60 -13.22
CA TRP A 47 12.81 7.59 -14.68
C TRP A 47 11.56 8.23 -15.29
N LEU A 48 10.49 8.40 -14.51
CA LEU A 48 9.23 8.98 -14.99
C LEU A 48 9.04 10.40 -14.46
N PRO A 49 8.31 11.28 -15.19
CA PRO A 49 8.02 12.64 -14.75
C PRO A 49 6.89 12.65 -13.69
N VAL A 50 7.15 12.04 -12.53
CA VAL A 50 6.22 11.98 -11.40
C VAL A 50 6.44 13.16 -10.46
N SER A 51 5.36 13.74 -9.93
CA SER A 51 5.47 14.81 -8.94
C SER A 51 5.99 14.26 -7.61
N GLU A 52 6.60 15.12 -6.80
CA GLU A 52 7.13 14.72 -5.50
C GLU A 52 6.04 14.16 -4.57
N GLU A 53 4.83 14.73 -4.58
CA GLU A 53 3.73 14.22 -3.75
C GLU A 53 3.29 12.81 -4.16
N LEU A 54 3.38 12.45 -5.45
CA LEU A 54 3.10 11.10 -5.90
C LEU A 54 4.27 10.13 -5.66
N SER A 55 5.46 10.68 -5.45
CA SER A 55 6.74 9.96 -5.34
C SER A 55 7.10 9.57 -3.91
N ILE A 56 6.73 10.38 -2.93
CA ILE A 56 7.18 10.23 -1.53
C ILE A 56 6.84 8.87 -0.91
N ARG A 57 5.72 8.25 -1.27
CA ARG A 57 5.36 6.92 -0.77
C ARG A 57 6.28 5.83 -1.32
N ALA A 58 6.65 5.94 -2.60
CA ALA A 58 7.60 5.03 -3.22
C ALA A 58 8.99 5.18 -2.60
N GLU A 59 9.40 6.42 -2.28
CA GLU A 59 10.64 6.70 -1.57
C GLU A 59 10.68 6.10 -0.16
N LEU A 60 9.62 6.30 0.62
CA LEU A 60 9.53 5.73 1.97
C LEU A 60 9.53 4.20 1.94
N LEU A 61 8.83 3.58 0.98
CA LEU A 61 8.87 2.14 0.78
C LEU A 61 10.28 1.68 0.39
N GLU A 62 10.95 2.35 -0.53
CA GLU A 62 12.32 2.02 -0.94
C GLU A 62 13.30 2.10 0.23
N ASN A 63 13.31 3.24 0.94
CA ASN A 63 14.22 3.50 2.06
C ASN A 63 13.97 2.57 3.25
N GLY A 64 12.72 2.17 3.48
CA GLY A 64 12.36 1.20 4.52
C GLY A 64 12.82 -0.23 4.21
N GLY A 65 13.02 -0.55 2.93
CA GLY A 65 13.60 -1.81 2.47
C GLY A 65 12.84 -3.07 2.92
N PRO A 66 13.51 -4.25 2.87
CA PRO A 66 12.88 -5.54 3.19
C PRO A 66 12.17 -5.57 4.56
N PRO A 67 12.70 -5.01 5.66
CA PRO A 67 11.99 -5.02 6.94
C PRO A 67 10.64 -4.30 6.90
N LEU A 68 10.55 -3.16 6.20
CA LEU A 68 9.28 -2.45 6.06
C LEU A 68 8.31 -3.20 5.14
N TRP A 69 8.81 -3.89 4.12
CA TRP A 69 7.98 -4.67 3.20
C TRP A 69 7.39 -5.90 3.88
N GLU A 70 8.19 -6.64 4.66
CA GLU A 70 7.70 -7.78 5.46
C GLU A 70 6.60 -7.32 6.42
N ARG A 71 6.85 -6.24 7.15
CA ARG A 71 5.85 -5.63 8.02
C ARG A 71 4.58 -5.24 7.26
N PHE A 72 4.72 -4.66 6.08
CA PHE A 72 3.56 -4.30 5.27
C PHE A 72 2.79 -5.54 4.79
N MET A 73 3.49 -6.60 4.41
CA MET A 73 2.86 -7.87 4.05
C MET A 73 2.11 -8.47 5.24
N ASP A 74 2.65 -8.42 6.45
CA ASP A 74 1.98 -8.89 7.66
C ASP A 74 0.71 -8.07 7.97
N GLU A 75 0.78 -6.75 7.83
CA GLU A 75 -0.40 -5.88 7.95
C GLU A 75 -1.48 -6.23 6.91
N LEU A 76 -1.08 -6.53 5.66
CA LEU A 76 -2.02 -6.97 4.62
C LEU A 76 -2.59 -8.36 4.89
N ARG A 77 -1.81 -9.29 5.45
CA ARG A 77 -2.30 -10.61 5.87
C ARG A 77 -3.31 -10.47 7.00
N HIS A 78 -3.07 -9.56 7.94
CA HIS A 78 -4.04 -9.23 8.98
C HIS A 78 -5.35 -8.69 8.37
N GLU A 79 -5.25 -7.67 7.51
CA GLU A 79 -6.41 -6.99 6.88
C GLU A 79 -7.23 -7.94 5.99
N HIS A 80 -6.58 -8.79 5.20
CA HIS A 80 -7.23 -9.57 4.14
C HIS A 80 -7.45 -11.04 4.47
N LEU A 81 -6.60 -11.64 5.31
CA LEU A 81 -6.62 -13.07 5.63
C LEU A 81 -6.96 -13.37 7.09
N GLY A 82 -7.10 -12.33 7.94
CA GLY A 82 -7.37 -12.49 9.37
C GLY A 82 -6.19 -13.05 10.17
N ALA A 83 -4.97 -12.94 9.64
CA ALA A 83 -3.77 -13.32 10.37
C ALA A 83 -3.60 -12.47 11.64
N PRO A 84 -2.98 -13.00 12.71
CA PRO A 84 -2.62 -12.17 13.86
C PRO A 84 -1.63 -11.07 13.42
N ILE A 85 -1.72 -9.91 14.06
CA ILE A 85 -0.77 -8.82 13.89
C ILE A 85 0.08 -8.70 15.14
N ASP A 86 1.40 -8.70 14.97
CA ASP A 86 2.35 -8.65 16.09
C ASP A 86 3.35 -7.51 15.87
N HIS A 87 2.84 -6.28 15.84
CA HIS A 87 3.69 -5.09 15.91
C HIS A 87 2.98 -3.96 16.64
N GLU A 88 3.75 -3.14 17.35
CA GLU A 88 3.27 -1.90 17.96
C GLU A 88 3.49 -0.70 17.03
N GLY A 89 2.73 0.38 17.21
CA GLY A 89 2.90 1.64 16.46
C GLY A 89 2.07 1.80 15.18
N PRO A 90 2.30 2.88 14.41
CA PRO A 90 1.49 3.24 13.25
C PRO A 90 1.72 2.29 12.08
N THR A 91 0.64 1.85 11.41
CA THR A 91 0.71 0.96 10.24
C THR A 91 1.61 1.52 9.13
N VAL A 92 2.17 0.66 8.28
CA VAL A 92 2.94 1.10 7.10
C VAL A 92 2.09 2.06 6.25
N ARG A 93 0.80 1.75 6.02
CA ARG A 93 -0.10 2.68 5.31
C ARG A 93 -0.20 4.04 5.99
N ALA A 94 -0.32 4.09 7.32
CA ALA A 94 -0.38 5.35 8.07
C ALA A 94 0.93 6.15 7.93
N THR A 95 2.09 5.50 8.01
CA THR A 95 3.40 6.14 7.81
C THR A 95 3.53 6.71 6.40
N LEU A 96 3.11 5.96 5.37
CA LEU A 96 3.13 6.44 3.98
C LEU A 96 2.15 7.60 3.74
N GLN A 97 0.99 7.58 4.40
CA GLN A 97 0.01 8.66 4.34
C GLN A 97 0.55 9.94 5.00
N ALA A 98 1.17 9.83 6.18
CA ALA A 98 1.78 10.97 6.86
C ALA A 98 2.90 11.60 6.02
N GLY A 99 3.74 10.79 5.37
CA GLY A 99 4.77 11.30 4.45
C GLY A 99 4.19 12.09 3.27
N TYR A 100 3.08 11.62 2.71
CA TYR A 100 2.34 12.35 1.68
C TYR A 100 1.82 13.71 2.17
N GLU A 101 1.19 13.74 3.34
CA GLU A 101 0.62 14.96 3.93
C GLU A 101 1.68 16.02 4.20
N VAL A 102 2.87 15.62 4.67
CA VAL A 102 4.01 16.54 4.86
C VAL A 102 4.42 17.20 3.55
N VAL A 103 4.53 16.45 2.46
CA VAL A 103 4.92 16.99 1.15
C VAL A 103 3.84 17.95 0.60
N VAL A 104 2.57 17.56 0.73
CA VAL A 104 1.44 18.40 0.31
C VAL A 104 1.43 19.73 1.07
N ALA A 105 1.56 19.69 2.40
CA ALA A 105 1.58 20.90 3.23
C ALA A 105 2.72 21.84 2.82
N ARG A 106 3.95 21.32 2.70
CA ARG A 106 5.12 22.09 2.28
C ARG A 106 4.94 22.74 0.90
N LYS A 107 4.32 22.03 -0.05
CA LYS A 107 4.05 22.59 -1.39
C LYS A 107 2.94 23.64 -1.38
N ALA A 108 1.92 23.49 -0.53
CA ALA A 108 0.87 24.50 -0.36
C ALA A 108 1.44 25.80 0.21
N GLU A 109 2.33 25.71 1.20
CA GLU A 109 3.04 26.87 1.76
C GLU A 109 3.91 27.57 0.71
N ALA A 110 4.68 26.81 -0.08
CA ALA A 110 5.52 27.36 -1.14
C ALA A 110 4.73 28.04 -2.28
N ALA A 111 3.48 27.62 -2.52
CA ALA A 111 2.62 28.24 -3.52
C ALA A 111 1.89 29.51 -3.01
N ALA A 112 1.85 29.72 -1.69
CA ALA A 112 1.16 30.83 -1.06
C ALA A 112 2.07 32.04 -0.77
N GLY A 113 3.40 31.89 -0.92
CA GLY A 113 4.40 32.96 -0.78
C GLY A 113 4.91 33.43 -2.13
#